data_AF-A0A381X0M1-F1
#
_entry.id   AF-A0A381X0M1-F1
#
_cell.length_a   1.000
_cell.length_b   1.000
_cell.length_c   1.000
_cell.angle_alpha   90.00
_cell.angle_beta   90.00
_cell.angle_gamma   90.00
#
_symmetry.space_group_name_H-M   'P 1'
#
loop_
_entity.id
_entity.type
_entity.pdbx_description
1 polymer ?
#
loop_
_entity_poly.entity_id
_entity_poly.type
_entity_poly.pdbx_seq_one_letter_code
_entity_poly.pdbx_strand_id
1 'polypeptide(L)'
;MRFKSTFFSMIILSCFMAGQTNERSVQGAFGAVTIDGKIWNQIAIRPILPFGKLSIALDLVLYIDQDGNIHDDEWDFSTGEKVKNSLIDKIYYIKYGSRWSGNYFRIGALDNVSVGYGILVNNYTNTLLYPQVRKVGLEFRTQQFGLSFHGFTNDFKENMGLIGVRISAPISYGINMGISAIDDRNQYLGLKDRDGDGRPDLVDDFPEDDEYWLDTDGDGW
;
A
#
# COMPACT_ATOMS: atom_id res chain seq x y z
N MET A 1 26.11 6.68 -19.79
CA MET A 1 25.56 7.94 -19.21
C MET A 1 24.52 8.64 -20.08
N ARG A 2 24.76 8.91 -21.38
CA ARG A 2 23.82 9.70 -22.21
C ARG A 2 22.41 9.09 -22.36
N PHE A 3 22.28 7.77 -22.51
CA PHE A 3 20.98 7.11 -22.71
C PHE A 3 20.06 7.14 -21.47
N LYS A 4 20.63 6.96 -20.27
CA LYS A 4 19.89 7.07 -18.99
C LYS A 4 19.33 8.48 -18.79
N SER A 5 20.12 9.51 -19.10
CA SER A 5 19.73 10.92 -19.00
C SER A 5 18.60 11.29 -19.97
N THR A 6 18.66 10.83 -21.23
CA THR A 6 17.62 11.14 -22.22
C THR A 6 16.28 10.48 -21.88
N PHE A 7 16.30 9.22 -21.41
CA PHE A 7 15.09 8.49 -21.04
C PHE A 7 14.40 9.09 -19.81
N PHE A 8 15.18 9.43 -18.79
CA PHE A 8 14.69 10.11 -17.59
C PHE A 8 14.06 11.47 -17.91
N SER A 9 14.72 12.26 -18.77
CA SER A 9 14.22 13.57 -19.21
C SER A 9 12.93 13.45 -20.04
N MET A 10 12.77 12.38 -20.83
CA MET A 10 11.57 12.11 -21.62
C MET A 10 10.36 11.70 -20.75
N ILE A 11 10.60 10.94 -19.67
CA ILE A 11 9.57 10.60 -18.66
C ILE A 11 9.10 11.85 -17.93
N ILE A 12 10.02 12.70 -17.47
CA ILE A 12 9.67 13.95 -16.78
C ILE A 12 8.89 14.88 -17.72
N LEU A 13 9.37 15.09 -18.96
CA LEU A 13 8.74 16.00 -19.91
C LEU A 13 7.33 15.53 -20.34
N SER A 14 7.12 14.21 -20.46
CA SER A 14 5.79 13.64 -20.74
C SER A 14 4.81 13.78 -19.57
N CYS A 15 5.31 13.76 -18.31
CA CYS A 15 4.49 14.04 -17.13
C CYS A 15 4.01 15.49 -17.07
N PHE A 16 4.84 16.46 -17.50
CA PHE A 16 4.48 17.88 -17.50
C PHE A 16 3.53 18.26 -18.65
N MET A 17 3.72 17.69 -19.85
CA MET A 17 2.84 17.97 -21.00
C MET A 17 1.44 17.31 -20.87
N ALA A 18 1.27 16.37 -19.94
CA ALA A 18 0.01 15.68 -19.73
C ALA A 18 -1.00 16.44 -18.84
N GLY A 19 -0.64 17.55 -18.19
CA GLY A 19 -1.41 18.19 -17.11
C GLY A 19 -2.69 18.97 -17.46
N GLN A 20 -3.36 18.73 -18.59
CA GLN A 20 -4.50 19.56 -19.07
C GLN A 20 -5.87 18.85 -19.15
N THR A 21 -6.13 17.77 -18.40
CA THR A 21 -7.50 17.22 -18.26
C THR A 21 -7.84 16.93 -16.80
N ASN A 22 -9.11 17.12 -16.41
CA ASN A 22 -9.64 16.94 -15.05
C ASN A 22 -9.42 15.53 -14.43
N GLU A 23 -8.89 14.57 -15.19
CA GLU A 23 -8.61 13.20 -14.74
C GLU A 23 -7.13 12.93 -14.44
N ARG A 24 -6.25 13.94 -14.62
CA ARG A 24 -4.81 13.83 -14.45
C ARG A 24 -4.37 14.63 -13.24
N SER A 25 -3.93 13.94 -12.19
CA SER A 25 -3.37 14.56 -11.00
C SER A 25 -1.91 14.15 -10.83
N VAL A 26 -1.09 15.09 -10.38
CA VAL A 26 0.29 14.83 -9.95
C VAL A 26 0.38 15.22 -8.49
N GLN A 27 0.81 14.30 -7.64
CA GLN A 27 1.19 14.60 -6.26
C GLN A 27 2.71 14.64 -6.17
N GLY A 28 3.24 15.56 -5.38
CA GLY A 28 4.68 15.63 -5.10
C GLY A 28 4.92 15.67 -3.61
N ALA A 29 6.07 15.18 -3.18
CA ALA A 29 6.54 15.30 -1.81
C ALA A 29 8.05 15.59 -1.76
N PHE A 30 8.47 16.31 -0.73
CA PHE A 30 9.86 16.56 -0.41
C PHE A 30 10.08 16.20 1.06
N GLY A 31 11.17 15.49 1.37
CA GLY A 31 11.44 15.02 2.73
C GLY A 31 12.83 14.46 2.90
N ALA A 32 13.09 13.83 4.04
CA ALA A 32 14.31 13.08 4.30
C ALA A 32 13.95 11.68 4.78
N VAL A 33 14.72 10.68 4.33
CA VAL A 33 14.56 9.28 4.74
C VAL A 33 15.92 8.73 5.15
N THR A 34 15.93 7.77 6.07
CA THR A 34 17.13 7.00 6.37
C THR A 34 17.05 5.66 5.66
N ILE A 35 18.04 5.37 4.81
CA ILE A 35 18.20 4.11 4.08
C ILE A 35 19.61 3.61 4.42
N ASP A 36 19.71 2.38 4.92
CA ASP A 36 20.97 1.74 5.32
C ASP A 36 21.84 2.59 6.26
N GLY A 37 21.19 3.29 7.21
CA GLY A 37 21.87 4.15 8.19
C GLY A 37 22.37 5.49 7.64
N LYS A 38 22.17 5.78 6.35
CA LYS A 38 22.51 7.07 5.72
C LYS A 38 21.25 7.90 5.47
N ILE A 39 21.34 9.21 5.70
CA ILE A 39 20.25 10.16 5.43
C ILE A 39 20.26 10.56 3.95
N TRP A 40 19.09 10.49 3.33
CA TRP A 40 18.85 10.89 1.95
C TRP A 40 17.75 11.94 1.88
N ASN A 41 17.98 13.00 1.09
CA ASN A 41 16.93 13.94 0.71
C ASN A 41 16.07 13.33 -0.39
N GLN A 42 14.76 13.31 -0.18
CA GLN A 42 13.78 12.70 -1.06
C GLN A 42 13.04 13.77 -1.87
N ILE A 43 12.96 13.57 -3.19
CA ILE A 43 12.02 14.25 -4.08
C ILE A 43 11.14 13.18 -4.73
N ALA A 44 9.85 13.20 -4.44
CA ALA A 44 8.89 12.23 -4.95
C ALA A 44 7.85 12.90 -5.84
N ILE A 45 7.51 12.25 -6.96
CA ILE A 45 6.44 12.65 -7.88
C ILE A 45 5.59 11.42 -8.21
N ARG A 46 4.28 11.55 -8.05
CA ARG A 46 3.28 10.50 -8.31
C ARG A 46 2.26 10.96 -9.34
N PRO A 47 2.58 10.90 -10.64
CA PRO A 47 1.61 11.17 -11.68
C PRO A 47 0.62 10.01 -11.79
N ILE A 48 -0.66 10.34 -11.99
CA ILE A 48 -1.69 9.37 -12.38
C ILE A 48 -1.90 9.45 -13.88
N LEU A 49 -1.67 8.33 -14.58
CA LEU A 49 -1.86 8.17 -16.01
C LEU A 49 -3.21 7.49 -16.28
N PRO A 50 -4.25 8.22 -16.74
CA PRO A 50 -5.53 7.64 -17.07
C PRO A 50 -5.55 7.05 -18.49
N PHE A 51 -6.14 5.87 -18.62
CA PHE A 51 -6.38 5.12 -19.85
C PHE A 51 -7.83 4.64 -19.86
N GLY A 52 -8.77 5.59 -20.04
CA GLY A 52 -10.20 5.33 -19.87
C GLY A 52 -10.53 4.96 -18.42
N LYS A 53 -11.17 3.81 -18.20
CA LYS A 53 -11.46 3.32 -16.84
C LYS A 53 -10.21 2.81 -16.11
N LEU A 54 -9.14 2.49 -16.82
CA LEU A 54 -7.87 2.08 -16.23
C LEU A 54 -7.07 3.32 -15.84
N SER A 55 -6.34 3.27 -14.73
CA SER A 55 -5.39 4.30 -14.32
C SER A 55 -4.16 3.64 -13.72
N ILE A 56 -2.98 4.11 -14.12
CA ILE A 56 -1.70 3.68 -13.55
C ILE A 56 -1.13 4.87 -12.79
N ALA A 57 -0.95 4.73 -11.48
CA ALA A 57 -0.23 5.71 -10.68
C ALA A 57 1.24 5.30 -10.61
N LEU A 58 2.12 6.22 -10.94
CA LEU A 58 3.56 6.00 -10.80
C LEU A 58 4.05 6.50 -9.44
N ASP A 59 5.17 5.96 -8.97
CA ASP A 59 5.97 6.47 -7.87
C ASP A 59 7.39 6.72 -8.37
N LEU A 60 7.68 7.98 -8.69
CA LEU A 60 8.97 8.42 -9.19
C LEU A 60 9.67 9.16 -8.07
N VAL A 61 10.61 8.48 -7.42
CA VAL A 61 11.36 9.01 -6.29
C VAL A 61 12.83 9.13 -6.64
N LEU A 62 13.42 10.24 -6.24
CA LEU A 62 14.84 10.51 -6.27
C LEU A 62 15.33 10.71 -4.85
N TYR A 63 16.42 10.01 -4.51
CA TYR A 63 17.14 10.19 -3.27
C TYR A 63 18.50 10.80 -3.56
N ILE A 64 18.82 11.88 -2.85
CA ILE A 64 20.04 12.65 -3.02
C ILE A 64 20.74 12.75 -1.67
N ASP A 65 22.00 12.32 -1.60
CA ASP A 65 22.78 12.46 -0.37
C ASP A 65 23.35 13.87 -0.20
N GLN A 66 24.13 14.06 0.87
CA GLN A 66 24.76 15.34 1.21
C GLN A 66 25.82 15.78 0.19
N ASP A 67 26.39 14.83 -0.55
CA ASP A 67 27.43 15.04 -1.55
C ASP A 67 26.83 15.25 -2.97
N GLY A 68 25.50 15.14 -3.09
CA GLY A 68 24.78 15.29 -4.36
C GLY A 68 24.72 14.01 -5.21
N ASN A 69 25.11 12.86 -4.65
CA ASN A 69 24.98 11.57 -5.33
C ASN A 69 23.53 11.10 -5.31
N ILE A 70 23.10 10.44 -6.39
CA ILE A 70 21.78 9.83 -6.51
C ILE A 70 21.88 8.38 -6.05
N HIS A 71 20.89 7.92 -5.29
CA HIS A 71 20.79 6.51 -4.92
C HIS A 71 20.48 5.66 -6.17
N ASP A 72 21.39 4.73 -6.50
CA ASP A 72 21.38 4.05 -7.80
C ASP A 72 20.48 2.81 -7.85
N ASP A 73 20.19 2.19 -6.70
CA ASP A 73 19.53 0.88 -6.63
C ASP A 73 18.08 0.91 -7.14
N GLU A 74 17.43 2.08 -7.09
CA GLU A 74 16.08 2.23 -7.63
C GLU A 74 16.02 2.41 -9.15
N TRP A 75 17.15 2.58 -9.83
CA TRP A 75 17.23 2.94 -11.26
C TRP A 75 18.22 2.04 -12.02
N ASP A 76 18.25 0.75 -11.69
CA ASP A 76 19.10 -0.23 -12.35
C ASP A 76 18.44 -0.82 -13.60
N PHE A 77 18.97 -0.44 -14.76
CA PHE A 77 18.56 -0.92 -16.09
C PHE A 77 19.65 -1.73 -16.78
N SER A 78 20.60 -2.29 -16.03
CA SER A 78 21.77 -2.99 -16.58
C SER A 78 21.45 -4.33 -17.24
N THR A 79 20.40 -5.02 -16.80
CA THR A 79 19.95 -6.31 -17.37
C THR A 79 18.43 -6.34 -17.52
N GLY A 80 17.90 -7.22 -18.38
CA GLY A 80 16.45 -7.30 -18.62
C GLY A 80 15.63 -7.62 -17.37
N GLU A 81 16.17 -8.43 -16.45
CA GLU A 81 15.53 -8.72 -15.16
C GLU A 81 15.48 -7.49 -14.25
N LYS A 82 16.60 -6.77 -14.14
CA LYS A 82 16.67 -5.55 -13.33
C LYS A 82 15.82 -4.43 -13.90
N VAL A 83 15.74 -4.31 -15.22
CA VAL A 83 14.79 -3.41 -15.90
C VAL A 83 13.36 -3.72 -15.47
N LYS A 84 12.94 -4.99 -15.46
CA LYS A 84 11.60 -5.38 -15.03
C LYS A 84 11.34 -4.98 -13.57
N ASN A 85 12.27 -5.31 -12.67
CA ASN A 85 12.11 -4.99 -11.24
C ASN A 85 12.04 -3.48 -11.02
N SER A 86 13.01 -2.73 -11.58
CA SER A 86 13.07 -1.26 -11.51
C SER A 86 11.80 -0.59 -12.05
N LEU A 87 11.18 -1.14 -13.10
CA LEU A 87 9.93 -0.60 -13.67
C LEU A 87 8.70 -0.91 -12.81
N ILE A 88 8.58 -2.14 -12.29
CA ILE A 88 7.47 -2.52 -11.40
C ILE A 88 7.52 -1.68 -10.13
N ASP A 89 8.72 -1.40 -9.63
CA ASP A 89 8.96 -0.55 -8.47
C ASP A 89 8.56 0.91 -8.66
N LYS A 90 8.30 1.35 -9.90
CA LYS A 90 7.75 2.68 -10.19
C LYS A 90 6.23 2.69 -10.30
N ILE A 91 5.55 1.57 -10.11
CA ILE A 91 4.09 1.52 -10.13
C ILE A 91 3.59 1.62 -8.69
N TYR A 92 2.99 2.75 -8.35
CA TYR A 92 2.37 2.95 -7.04
C TYR A 92 1.09 2.10 -6.91
N TYR A 93 0.21 2.18 -7.90
CA TYR A 93 -0.93 1.26 -8.05
C TYR A 93 -1.42 1.22 -9.49
N ILE A 94 -2.17 0.15 -9.80
CA ILE A 94 -3.04 0.08 -10.97
C ILE A 94 -4.48 0.04 -10.48
N LYS A 95 -5.35 0.85 -11.09
CA LYS A 95 -6.77 1.01 -10.72
C LYS A 95 -7.65 0.87 -11.94
N TYR A 96 -8.80 0.21 -11.82
CA TYR A 96 -9.85 0.20 -12.80
C TYR A 96 -11.16 0.72 -12.18
N GLY A 97 -11.84 1.63 -12.85
CA GLY A 97 -13.16 2.14 -12.47
C GLY A 97 -13.14 3.05 -11.24
N SER A 98 -14.33 3.19 -10.63
CA SER A 98 -14.58 4.04 -9.47
C SER A 98 -15.17 3.22 -8.34
N ARG A 99 -14.75 3.50 -7.10
CA ARG A 99 -15.30 2.86 -5.89
C ARG A 99 -16.80 3.13 -5.69
N TRP A 100 -17.32 4.17 -6.35
CA TRP A 100 -18.70 4.66 -6.20
C TRP A 100 -19.62 4.26 -7.34
N SER A 101 -19.08 3.76 -8.46
CA SER A 101 -19.89 3.43 -9.64
C SER A 101 -19.36 2.21 -10.39
N GLY A 102 -20.08 1.09 -10.24
CA GLY A 102 -19.88 -0.13 -11.00
C GLY A 102 -18.73 -1.00 -10.51
N ASN A 103 -17.98 -1.57 -11.45
CA ASN A 103 -16.85 -2.44 -11.15
C ASN A 103 -15.60 -1.62 -10.85
N TYR A 104 -15.01 -1.91 -9.71
CA TYR A 104 -13.79 -1.31 -9.21
C TYR A 104 -12.76 -2.40 -8.95
N PHE A 105 -11.52 -2.13 -9.32
CA PHE A 105 -10.38 -2.95 -8.96
C PHE A 105 -9.19 -2.04 -8.69
N ARG A 106 -8.37 -2.38 -7.71
CA ARG A 106 -7.09 -1.74 -7.46
C ARG A 106 -6.10 -2.76 -6.94
N ILE A 107 -4.86 -2.64 -7.42
CA ILE A 107 -3.72 -3.46 -7.02
C ILE A 107 -2.51 -2.56 -6.77
N GLY A 108 -1.75 -2.81 -5.70
CA GLY A 108 -0.64 -1.97 -5.26
C GLY A 108 -0.97 -1.20 -3.97
N ALA A 109 -0.67 0.10 -3.94
CA ALA A 109 -0.98 0.95 -2.81
C ALA A 109 -2.50 1.12 -2.58
N LEU A 110 -2.93 0.80 -1.36
CA LEU A 110 -4.27 1.03 -0.84
C LEU A 110 -4.19 2.20 0.13
N ASP A 111 -4.67 3.39 -0.27
CA ASP A 111 -4.52 4.60 0.55
C ASP A 111 -5.70 4.85 1.50
N ASN A 112 -6.86 4.25 1.20
CA ASN A 112 -8.09 4.47 1.93
C ASN A 112 -9.08 3.35 1.62
N VAL A 113 -9.08 2.32 2.46
CA VAL A 113 -10.08 1.25 2.41
C VAL A 113 -10.94 1.31 3.67
N SER A 114 -12.25 1.38 3.47
CA SER A 114 -13.24 1.26 4.55
C SER A 114 -14.27 0.20 4.21
N VAL A 115 -14.52 -0.72 5.14
CA VAL A 115 -15.47 -1.83 5.01
C VAL A 115 -16.54 -1.72 6.10
N GLY A 116 -17.78 -2.10 5.77
CA GLY A 116 -18.88 -2.07 6.73
C GLY A 116 -19.17 -0.66 7.25
N TYR A 117 -19.17 0.33 6.35
CA TYR A 117 -19.34 1.76 6.68
C TYR A 117 -18.28 2.34 7.62
N GLY A 118 -17.12 1.68 7.77
CA GLY A 118 -16.08 2.13 8.70
C GLY A 118 -16.15 1.45 10.06
N ILE A 119 -17.16 0.61 10.34
CA ILE A 119 -17.31 -0.03 11.66
C ILE A 119 -16.21 -1.09 11.88
N LEU A 120 -15.92 -1.89 10.84
CA LEU A 120 -14.92 -2.95 10.95
C LEU A 120 -13.53 -2.51 10.48
N VAL A 121 -13.48 -1.74 9.40
CA VAL A 121 -12.24 -1.17 8.85
C VAL A 121 -12.53 0.24 8.42
N ASN A 122 -11.74 1.20 8.90
CA ASN A 122 -11.89 2.61 8.59
C ASN A 122 -10.57 3.21 8.12
N ASN A 123 -10.56 3.79 6.92
CA ASN A 123 -9.40 4.50 6.35
C ASN A 123 -8.10 3.69 6.41
N TYR A 124 -8.19 2.38 6.20
CA TYR A 124 -7.03 1.52 6.18
C TYR A 124 -6.09 1.91 5.04
N THR A 125 -4.80 1.93 5.35
CA THR A 125 -3.74 2.10 4.35
C THR A 125 -2.59 1.11 4.55
N ASN A 126 -2.11 0.53 3.46
CA ASN A 126 -0.92 -0.34 3.47
C ASN A 126 0.37 0.43 3.16
N THR A 127 0.31 1.77 3.11
CA THR A 127 1.45 2.64 2.74
C THR A 127 2.02 3.48 3.89
N LEU A 128 1.68 3.17 5.14
CA LEU A 128 2.21 3.89 6.32
C LEU A 128 3.74 3.86 6.39
N LEU A 129 4.35 2.71 6.11
CA LEU A 129 5.79 2.50 6.13
C LEU A 129 6.43 2.72 4.74
N TYR A 130 5.68 3.31 3.81
CA TYR A 130 6.21 3.64 2.49
C TYR A 130 7.24 4.78 2.62
N PRO A 131 8.39 4.72 1.93
CA PRO A 131 8.79 3.75 0.91
C PRO A 131 9.58 2.54 1.41
N GLN A 132 9.89 2.48 2.71
CA GLN A 132 10.75 1.46 3.32
C GLN A 132 10.15 0.04 3.21
N VAL A 133 8.85 -0.09 3.43
CA VAL A 133 8.12 -1.35 3.28
C VAL A 133 7.06 -1.19 2.19
N ARG A 134 7.20 -1.98 1.11
CA ARG A 134 6.33 -1.92 -0.06
C ARG A 134 5.36 -3.10 -0.08
N LYS A 135 4.17 -2.89 0.49
CA LYS A 135 3.07 -3.86 0.45
C LYS A 135 2.30 -3.75 -0.86
N VAL A 136 1.88 -4.88 -1.41
CA VAL A 136 1.04 -4.89 -2.63
C VAL A 136 -0.35 -5.37 -2.27
N GLY A 137 -1.25 -4.43 -2.02
CA GLY A 137 -2.63 -4.72 -1.63
C GLY A 137 -3.53 -4.96 -2.84
N LEU A 138 -4.72 -5.49 -2.58
CA LEU A 138 -5.78 -5.69 -3.58
C LEU A 138 -7.10 -5.19 -2.99
N GLU A 139 -7.86 -4.41 -3.73
CA GLU A 139 -9.26 -4.03 -3.42
C GLU A 139 -10.11 -4.24 -4.67
N PHE A 140 -11.28 -4.84 -4.53
CA PHE A 140 -12.26 -4.95 -5.61
C PHE A 140 -13.67 -4.65 -5.12
N ARG A 141 -14.49 -4.08 -5.99
CA ARG A 141 -15.93 -3.92 -5.80
C ARG A 141 -16.65 -4.28 -7.08
N THR A 142 -17.73 -5.04 -6.99
CA THR A 142 -18.54 -5.40 -8.16
C THR A 142 -20.00 -5.56 -7.77
N GLN A 143 -20.90 -5.30 -8.71
CA GLN A 143 -22.32 -5.55 -8.54
C GLN A 143 -22.78 -6.54 -9.60
N GLN A 144 -23.21 -7.71 -9.15
CA GLN A 144 -23.58 -8.83 -10.01
C GLN A 144 -24.72 -9.62 -9.37
N PHE A 145 -25.70 -10.05 -10.17
CA PHE A 145 -26.87 -10.82 -9.70
C PHE A 145 -27.69 -10.13 -8.60
N GLY A 146 -27.76 -8.79 -8.59
CA GLY A 146 -28.44 -8.03 -7.54
C GLY A 146 -27.67 -7.94 -6.22
N LEU A 147 -26.48 -8.53 -6.14
CA LEU A 147 -25.57 -8.46 -5.00
C LEU A 147 -24.43 -7.49 -5.28
N SER A 148 -24.00 -6.77 -4.27
CA SER A 148 -22.78 -5.97 -4.25
C SER A 148 -21.72 -6.69 -3.43
N PHE A 149 -20.57 -6.93 -4.03
CA PHE A 149 -19.40 -7.52 -3.39
C PHE A 149 -18.33 -6.46 -3.23
N HIS A 150 -17.68 -6.45 -2.06
CA HIS A 150 -16.50 -5.65 -1.78
C HIS A 150 -15.50 -6.54 -1.05
N GLY A 151 -14.29 -6.67 -1.57
CA GLY A 151 -13.21 -7.39 -0.91
C GLY A 151 -11.92 -6.61 -0.93
N PHE A 152 -11.07 -6.83 0.06
CA PHE A 152 -9.70 -6.32 0.05
C PHE A 152 -8.74 -7.22 0.83
N THR A 153 -7.46 -7.08 0.54
CA THR A 153 -6.35 -7.60 1.35
C THR A 153 -5.20 -6.59 1.36
N ASN A 154 -4.47 -6.51 2.48
CA ASN A 154 -3.40 -5.54 2.66
C ASN A 154 -2.13 -5.81 1.85
N ASP A 155 -1.77 -7.08 1.69
CA ASP A 155 -0.56 -7.50 0.97
C ASP A 155 -0.77 -8.89 0.36
N PHE A 156 -1.21 -8.94 -0.89
CA PHE A 156 -1.42 -10.21 -1.59
C PHE A 156 -0.10 -10.85 -2.04
N LYS A 157 1.00 -10.09 -2.11
CA LYS A 157 2.28 -10.55 -2.64
C LYS A 157 3.03 -11.38 -1.60
N GLU A 158 3.08 -10.91 -0.36
CA GLU A 158 3.92 -11.51 0.69
C GLU A 158 3.10 -12.21 1.76
N ASN A 159 2.17 -11.48 2.39
CA ASN A 159 1.30 -12.05 3.42
C ASN A 159 -0.04 -11.31 3.48
N MET A 160 -1.12 -12.02 3.15
CA MET A 160 -2.49 -11.52 3.29
C MET A 160 -2.89 -11.47 4.78
N GLY A 161 -2.20 -10.65 5.55
CA GLY A 161 -2.35 -10.55 7.00
C GLY A 161 -3.70 -9.97 7.40
N LEU A 162 -4.20 -8.98 6.66
CA LEU A 162 -5.52 -8.39 6.87
C LEU A 162 -6.38 -8.62 5.62
N ILE A 163 -7.50 -9.31 5.78
CA ILE A 163 -8.45 -9.61 4.71
C ILE A 163 -9.83 -9.11 5.12
N GLY A 164 -10.57 -8.53 4.19
CA GLY A 164 -11.95 -8.13 4.41
C GLY A 164 -12.85 -8.46 3.25
N VAL A 165 -14.08 -8.89 3.56
CA VAL A 165 -15.14 -9.12 2.58
C VAL A 165 -16.46 -8.55 3.07
N ARG A 166 -17.25 -8.00 2.15
CA ARG A 166 -18.62 -7.56 2.35
C ARG A 166 -19.48 -7.99 1.18
N ILE A 167 -20.65 -8.54 1.50
CA ILE A 167 -21.72 -8.85 0.54
C ILE A 167 -22.94 -8.07 0.99
N SER A 168 -23.58 -7.34 0.07
CA SER A 168 -24.78 -6.56 0.38
C SER A 168 -25.79 -6.57 -0.76
N ALA A 169 -27.07 -6.45 -0.43
CA ALA A 169 -28.17 -6.46 -1.40
C ALA A 169 -29.24 -5.42 -1.01
N PRO A 170 -29.88 -4.77 -2.00
CA PRO A 170 -31.12 -4.07 -1.73
C PRO A 170 -32.21 -5.09 -1.36
N ILE A 171 -32.95 -4.81 -0.30
CA ILE A 171 -34.15 -5.56 0.08
C ILE A 171 -35.39 -4.73 -0.31
N SER A 172 -36.33 -4.51 0.61
CA SER A 172 -37.52 -3.69 0.35
C SER A 172 -37.39 -2.26 0.90
N TYR A 173 -38.23 -1.35 0.39
CA TYR A 173 -38.35 0.03 0.89
C TYR A 173 -37.06 0.86 0.82
N GLY A 174 -36.15 0.54 -0.09
CA GLY A 174 -34.88 1.25 -0.24
C GLY A 174 -33.81 0.89 0.81
N ILE A 175 -34.06 -0.11 1.65
CA ILE A 175 -33.07 -0.59 2.62
C ILE A 175 -32.04 -1.46 1.91
N ASN A 176 -30.75 -1.24 2.21
CA ASN A 176 -29.65 -2.08 1.78
C ASN A 176 -29.09 -2.84 2.99
N MET A 177 -29.10 -4.17 2.92
CA MET A 177 -28.59 -5.03 3.98
C MET A 177 -27.28 -5.68 3.52
N GLY A 178 -26.31 -5.80 4.42
CA GLY A 178 -25.05 -6.47 4.08
C GLY A 178 -24.35 -7.06 5.28
N ILE A 179 -23.64 -8.15 5.01
CA ILE A 179 -22.81 -8.89 5.97
C ILE A 179 -21.36 -8.56 5.63
N SER A 180 -20.53 -8.38 6.66
CA SER A 180 -19.10 -8.12 6.51
C SER A 180 -18.31 -8.98 7.48
N ALA A 181 -17.19 -9.49 7.01
CA ALA A 181 -16.24 -10.26 7.80
C ALA A 181 -14.84 -9.73 7.52
N ILE A 182 -14.06 -9.55 8.57
CA ILE A 182 -12.66 -9.13 8.54
C ILE A 182 -11.87 -10.16 9.33
N ASP A 183 -10.71 -10.53 8.80
CA ASP A 183 -9.77 -11.43 9.44
C ASP A 183 -8.40 -10.77 9.49
N ASP A 184 -7.77 -10.82 10.68
CA ASP A 184 -6.39 -10.42 10.90
C ASP A 184 -5.61 -11.64 11.39
N ARG A 185 -4.79 -12.18 10.50
CA ARG A 185 -4.02 -13.41 10.71
C ARG A 185 -2.84 -13.23 11.64
N ASN A 186 -2.43 -11.98 11.91
CA ASN A 186 -1.39 -11.70 12.88
C ASN A 186 -1.62 -10.33 13.53
N GLN A 187 -2.46 -10.33 14.57
CA GLN A 187 -2.82 -9.16 15.37
C GLN A 187 -1.62 -8.54 16.13
N TYR A 188 -0.52 -9.27 16.24
CA TYR A 188 0.64 -8.90 17.04
C TYR A 188 1.82 -8.34 16.22
N LEU A 189 1.79 -8.48 14.89
CA LEU A 189 2.92 -8.14 14.00
C LEU A 189 3.35 -6.66 14.04
N GLY A 190 2.53 -5.77 14.61
CA GLY A 190 2.86 -4.35 14.80
C GLY A 190 3.24 -3.96 16.23
N LEU A 191 3.23 -4.91 17.16
CA LEU A 191 3.54 -4.67 18.56
C LEU A 191 4.97 -5.14 18.86
N LYS A 192 5.59 -4.50 19.85
CA LYS A 192 6.93 -4.89 20.32
C LYS A 192 6.81 -6.21 21.08
N ASP A 193 7.73 -7.11 20.79
CA ASP A 193 7.92 -8.43 21.40
C ASP A 193 9.44 -8.55 21.59
N ARG A 194 9.90 -8.53 22.85
CA ARG A 194 11.31 -8.31 23.20
C ARG A 194 12.08 -9.61 23.41
N ASP A 195 11.46 -10.58 24.07
CA ASP A 195 11.97 -11.92 24.30
C ASP A 195 11.72 -12.84 23.09
N GLY A 196 10.77 -12.50 22.23
CA GLY A 196 10.54 -13.19 20.96
C GLY A 196 9.69 -14.45 21.09
N ASP A 197 8.87 -14.55 22.15
CA ASP A 197 8.01 -15.70 22.43
C ASP A 197 6.73 -15.72 21.54
N GLY A 198 6.47 -14.63 20.80
CA GLY A 198 5.30 -14.45 19.95
C GLY A 198 4.11 -13.81 20.68
N ARG A 199 4.32 -13.24 21.87
CA ARG A 199 3.40 -12.41 22.64
C ARG A 199 4.01 -11.01 22.76
N PRO A 200 3.25 -9.98 22.39
CA PRO A 200 3.75 -8.63 22.56
C PRO A 200 3.92 -8.23 24.02
N ASP A 201 4.93 -7.40 24.33
CA ASP A 201 5.20 -6.78 25.64
C ASP A 201 3.93 -6.15 26.28
N LEU A 202 2.91 -5.80 25.48
CA LEU A 202 1.65 -5.19 25.94
C LEU A 202 0.68 -6.17 26.62
N VAL A 203 0.74 -7.45 26.23
CA VAL A 203 -0.19 -8.51 26.67
C VAL A 203 0.56 -9.72 27.24
N ASP A 204 1.83 -9.49 27.57
CA ASP A 204 2.74 -10.45 28.13
C ASP A 204 3.05 -10.02 29.57
N ASP A 205 2.77 -10.92 30.52
CA ASP A 205 3.02 -10.69 31.94
C ASP A 205 4.53 -10.77 32.28
N PHE A 206 5.33 -11.41 31.42
CA PHE A 206 6.78 -11.61 31.56
C PHE A 206 7.57 -11.17 30.30
N PRO A 207 7.55 -9.89 29.91
CA PRO A 207 8.10 -9.37 28.65
C PRO A 207 9.64 -9.33 28.55
N GLU A 208 10.32 -10.09 29.40
CA GLU A 208 11.77 -10.33 29.37
C GLU A 208 12.11 -11.84 29.46
N ASP A 209 11.12 -12.74 29.42
CA ASP A 209 11.25 -14.19 29.55
C ASP A 209 10.58 -14.90 28.37
N ASP A 210 11.34 -15.66 27.57
CA ASP A 210 10.84 -16.30 26.35
C ASP A 210 10.05 -17.60 26.59
N GLU A 211 9.99 -18.09 27.85
CA GLU A 211 9.28 -19.31 28.22
C GLU A 211 7.87 -19.06 28.78
N TYR A 212 7.64 -17.91 29.43
CA TYR A 212 6.40 -17.60 30.14
C TYR A 212 5.76 -16.33 29.58
N TRP A 213 4.43 -16.31 29.49
CA TRP A 213 3.71 -15.14 28.96
C TRP A 213 2.38 -14.83 29.64
N LEU A 214 1.94 -15.69 30.58
CA LEU A 214 0.64 -15.58 31.23
C LEU A 214 0.72 -16.03 32.69
N ASP A 215 0.57 -15.10 33.62
CA ASP A 215 0.46 -15.35 35.06
C ASP A 215 -1.02 -15.26 35.48
N THR A 216 -1.71 -16.39 35.41
CA THR A 216 -3.17 -16.40 35.68
C THR A 216 -3.48 -16.30 37.17
N ASP A 217 -2.60 -16.76 38.06
CA ASP A 217 -2.85 -16.85 39.51
C ASP A 217 -2.02 -15.87 40.36
N GLY A 218 -1.15 -15.08 39.73
CA GLY A 218 -0.41 -13.97 40.31
C GLY A 218 0.76 -14.42 41.19
N ASP A 219 1.33 -15.60 40.95
CA ASP A 219 2.40 -16.16 41.77
C ASP A 219 3.81 -15.85 41.24
N GLY A 220 3.89 -15.19 40.08
CA GLY A 220 5.12 -14.79 39.42
C GLY A 220 5.73 -15.85 38.50
N TRP A 221 4.97 -16.89 38.11
CA TRP A 221 5.32 -17.92 37.13
C TRP A 221 4.13 -18.33 36.25
#